data_AF-A0A7J9FI93-F1
#
_entry.id   AF-A0A7J9FI93-F1
#
_cell.length_a   1.000
_cell.length_b   1.000
_cell.length_c   1.000
_cell.angle_alpha   90.00
_cell.angle_beta   90.00
_cell.angle_gamma   90.00
#
_symmetry.space_group_name_H-M   'P 1'
#
loop_
_entity.id
_entity.type
_entity.pdbx_description
1 polymer ?
#
loop_
_entity_poly.entity_id
_entity_poly.type
_entity_poly.pdbx_seq_one_letter_code
_entity_poly.pdbx_strand_id
1 'polypeptide(L)'
;EFPFVRGVEDILVLSLGTGSLLEISYEYEKVKNWKVKDWAKPMARISGDGSADSVDQAVAMAFGQSRSSSYVRIQANGTSLGRCGPNVDTDPSPSNVKMLIAIAEEMLKQKNVESVLFGGKRLADQTNFEKLDGFAAQLVLEHQRRSCRIAPTVAFKQPNNPKPTTP
;
A
#
# COMPACT_ATOMS: atom_id res chain seq x y z
N GLU A 1 -7.64 21.69 -3.78
CA GLU A 1 -8.80 20.83 -4.05
C GLU A 1 -8.68 20.27 -5.47
N PHE A 2 -9.32 19.13 -5.75
CA PHE A 2 -9.33 18.50 -7.07
C PHE A 2 -10.68 18.81 -7.76
N PRO A 3 -10.78 19.92 -8.51
CA PRO A 3 -12.05 20.45 -8.98
C PRO A 3 -12.78 19.53 -9.98
N PHE A 4 -12.07 18.57 -10.58
CA PHE A 4 -12.60 17.66 -11.61
C PHE A 4 -12.78 16.22 -11.13
N VAL A 5 -12.48 15.92 -9.86
CA VAL A 5 -12.64 14.57 -9.30
C VAL A 5 -14.06 14.45 -8.76
N ARG A 6 -14.85 13.53 -9.33
CA ARG A 6 -16.26 13.31 -8.95
C ARG A 6 -16.41 12.20 -7.93
N GLY A 7 -15.43 11.30 -7.86
CA GLY A 7 -15.41 10.16 -6.96
C GLY A 7 -14.10 9.39 -7.06
N VAL A 8 -14.08 8.21 -6.43
CA VAL A 8 -12.91 7.30 -6.39
C VAL A 8 -12.53 6.77 -7.77
N GLU A 9 -13.47 6.74 -8.70
CA GLU A 9 -13.27 6.33 -10.10
C GLU A 9 -12.34 7.26 -10.89
N ASP A 10 -12.25 8.53 -10.49
CA ASP A 10 -11.35 9.52 -11.11
C ASP A 10 -9.97 9.55 -10.39
N ILE A 11 -9.73 8.64 -9.43
CA ILE A 11 -8.50 8.56 -8.65
C ILE A 11 -7.79 7.24 -8.93
N LEU A 12 -6.48 7.31 -9.15
CA LEU A 12 -5.62 6.14 -9.29
C LEU A 12 -4.72 6.03 -8.06
N VAL A 13 -4.79 4.91 -7.34
CA VAL A 13 -4.04 4.70 -6.08
C VAL A 13 -3.19 3.44 -6.17
N LEU A 14 -1.87 3.61 -6.09
CA LEU A 14 -0.91 2.53 -5.86
C LEU A 14 -0.48 2.57 -4.40
N SER A 15 -0.65 1.46 -3.71
CA SER A 15 -0.28 1.29 -2.32
C SER A 15 0.77 0.20 -2.22
N LEU A 16 1.97 0.55 -1.77
CA LEU A 16 3.09 -0.38 -1.62
C LEU A 16 3.32 -0.65 -0.15
N GLY A 17 3.40 -1.93 0.21
CA GLY A 17 3.73 -2.37 1.54
C GLY A 17 5.04 -3.12 1.56
N THR A 18 5.78 -2.99 2.65
CA THR A 18 7.06 -3.66 2.89
C THR A 18 6.92 -5.13 3.29
N GLY A 19 5.70 -5.67 3.19
CA GLY A 19 5.37 -7.05 3.51
C GLY A 19 5.26 -7.31 5.01
N SER A 20 4.40 -8.28 5.38
CA SER A 20 4.58 -8.99 6.64
C SER A 20 5.48 -10.18 6.33
N LEU A 21 6.75 -9.86 6.07
CA LEU A 21 7.80 -10.84 5.70
C LEU A 21 8.12 -11.81 6.85
N LEU A 22 7.51 -11.58 8.00
CA LEU A 22 7.81 -12.17 9.26
C LEU A 22 6.49 -12.57 9.92
N GLU A 23 5.93 -13.72 9.55
CA GLU A 23 4.94 -14.40 10.39
C GLU A 23 5.66 -14.85 11.68
N ILE A 24 5.90 -13.89 12.56
CA ILE A 24 6.52 -14.13 13.85
C ILE A 24 5.42 -14.61 14.76
N SER A 25 5.32 -15.92 14.87
CA SER A 25 4.62 -16.53 15.99
C SER A 25 5.42 -16.27 17.26
N TYR A 26 4.80 -15.53 18.18
CA TYR A 26 5.33 -15.31 19.52
C TYR A 26 4.76 -16.39 20.45
N GLU A 27 5.53 -17.45 20.68
CA GLU A 27 5.12 -18.51 21.62
C GLU A 27 4.94 -17.96 23.04
N TYR A 28 3.86 -18.37 23.70
CA TYR A 28 3.51 -17.94 25.07
C TYR A 28 4.70 -18.08 26.04
N GLU A 29 5.37 -19.23 26.00
CA GLU A 29 6.52 -19.53 26.88
C GLU A 29 7.69 -18.55 26.72
N LYS A 30 7.85 -17.97 25.52
CA LYS A 30 8.89 -16.98 25.24
C LYS A 30 8.47 -15.58 25.72
N VAL A 31 7.19 -15.21 25.54
CA VAL A 31 6.70 -13.87 25.84
C VAL A 31 6.29 -13.65 27.29
N LYS A 32 5.97 -14.72 28.05
CA LYS A 32 5.48 -14.59 29.44
C LYS A 32 6.44 -13.85 30.38
N ASN A 33 7.74 -13.87 30.07
CA ASN A 33 8.79 -13.22 30.86
C ASN A 33 9.30 -11.90 30.24
N TRP A 34 8.66 -11.40 29.18
CA TRP A 34 9.08 -10.18 28.51
C TRP A 34 8.85 -8.94 29.35
N LYS A 35 9.83 -8.04 29.33
CA LYS A 35 9.72 -6.70 29.90
C LYS A 35 9.23 -5.73 28.83
N VAL A 36 8.89 -4.50 29.25
CA VAL A 36 8.41 -3.44 28.34
C VAL A 36 9.34 -3.22 27.13
N LYS A 37 10.67 -3.24 27.36
CA LYS A 37 11.66 -3.09 26.29
C LYS A 37 11.61 -4.22 25.25
N ASP A 38 11.27 -5.43 25.67
CA ASP A 38 11.20 -6.60 24.81
C ASP A 38 9.91 -6.56 23.96
N TRP A 39 8.85 -5.95 24.51
CA TRP A 39 7.58 -5.71 23.81
C TRP A 39 7.62 -4.55 22.81
N ALA A 40 8.51 -3.57 22.96
CA ALA A 40 8.49 -2.35 22.16
C ALA A 40 8.49 -2.60 20.64
N LYS A 41 9.43 -3.42 20.16
CA LYS A 41 9.57 -3.75 18.73
C LYS A 41 8.41 -4.64 18.21
N PRO A 42 8.02 -5.73 18.89
CA PRO A 42 6.84 -6.51 18.56
C PRO A 42 5.54 -5.70 18.50
N MET A 43 5.30 -4.82 19.48
CA MET A 43 4.10 -3.97 19.52
C MET A 43 4.06 -2.98 18.37
N ALA A 44 5.20 -2.36 18.04
CA ALA A 44 5.30 -1.48 16.88
C ALA A 44 4.99 -2.22 15.57
N ARG A 45 5.49 -3.47 15.43
CA ARG A 45 5.22 -4.31 14.26
C ARG A 45 3.75 -4.72 14.17
N ILE A 46 3.16 -5.23 15.25
CA ILE A 46 1.74 -5.62 15.30
C ILE A 46 0.85 -4.43 14.96
N SER A 47 1.14 -3.25 15.55
CA SER A 47 0.37 -2.04 15.29
C SER A 47 0.54 -1.57 13.84
N GLY A 48 1.75 -1.67 13.29
CA GLY A 48 2.02 -1.34 11.89
C GLY A 48 1.29 -2.24 10.90
N ASP A 49 1.38 -3.56 11.09
CA ASP A 49 0.69 -4.56 10.27
C ASP A 49 -0.84 -4.40 10.37
N GLY A 50 -1.37 -4.22 11.59
CA GLY A 50 -2.79 -4.00 11.82
C GLY A 50 -3.30 -2.69 11.20
N SER A 51 -2.49 -1.62 11.24
CA SER A 51 -2.80 -0.36 10.56
C SER A 51 -2.82 -0.52 9.04
N ALA A 52 -1.85 -1.26 8.48
CA ALA A 52 -1.77 -1.50 7.04
C ALA A 52 -3.00 -2.28 6.54
N ASP A 53 -3.41 -3.32 7.26
CA ASP A 53 -4.60 -4.11 6.93
C ASP A 53 -5.90 -3.32 7.10
N SER A 54 -6.00 -2.49 8.13
CA SER A 54 -7.18 -1.64 8.35
C SER A 54 -7.34 -0.59 7.25
N VAL A 55 -6.24 0.03 6.82
CA VAL A 55 -6.24 1.01 5.73
C VAL A 55 -6.53 0.33 4.40
N ASP A 56 -5.92 -0.81 4.11
CA ASP A 56 -6.20 -1.59 2.89
C ASP A 56 -7.68 -1.94 2.78
N GLN A 57 -8.27 -2.45 3.85
CA GLN A 57 -9.71 -2.74 3.89
C GLN A 57 -10.54 -1.47 3.68
N ALA A 58 -10.26 -0.38 4.40
CA ALA A 58 -11.02 0.86 4.27
C ALA A 58 -10.97 1.46 2.86
N VAL A 59 -9.78 1.47 2.24
CA VAL A 59 -9.61 1.97 0.86
C VAL A 59 -10.29 1.03 -0.13
N ALA A 60 -10.12 -0.29 0.00
CA ALA A 60 -10.80 -1.24 -0.87
C ALA A 60 -12.33 -1.12 -0.78
N MET A 61 -12.87 -0.87 0.41
CA MET A 61 -14.31 -0.61 0.60
C MET A 61 -14.76 0.68 -0.09
N ALA A 62 -13.97 1.76 0.00
CA ALA A 62 -14.26 3.03 -0.66
C ALA A 62 -14.25 2.89 -2.20
N PHE A 63 -13.33 2.10 -2.74
CA PHE A 63 -13.21 1.85 -4.18
C PHE A 63 -14.24 0.86 -4.72
N GLY A 64 -14.81 -0.01 -3.88
CA GLY A 64 -15.93 -0.88 -4.24
C GLY A 64 -15.68 -1.71 -5.50
N GLN A 65 -16.49 -1.52 -6.54
CA GLN A 65 -16.35 -2.22 -7.82
C GLN A 65 -15.19 -1.68 -8.68
N SER A 66 -14.77 -0.43 -8.47
CA SER A 66 -13.64 0.20 -9.18
C SER A 66 -12.27 -0.23 -8.62
N ARG A 67 -12.25 -1.06 -7.57
CA ARG A 67 -11.01 -1.47 -6.90
C ARG A 67 -10.06 -2.22 -7.83
N SER A 68 -10.57 -3.06 -8.73
CA SER A 68 -9.71 -3.93 -9.56
C SER A 68 -8.91 -3.16 -10.62
N SER A 69 -9.33 -1.95 -10.98
CA SER A 69 -8.66 -1.10 -11.96
C SER A 69 -7.97 0.12 -11.34
N SER A 70 -8.53 0.67 -10.25
CA SER A 70 -8.15 2.00 -9.75
C SER A 70 -7.41 1.97 -8.39
N TYR A 71 -7.46 0.85 -7.66
CA TYR A 71 -6.71 0.65 -6.42
C TYR A 71 -5.86 -0.61 -6.49
N VAL A 72 -4.54 -0.45 -6.54
CA VAL A 72 -3.60 -1.57 -6.54
C VAL A 72 -2.82 -1.55 -5.23
N ARG A 73 -3.00 -2.59 -4.40
CA ARG A 73 -2.17 -2.85 -3.22
C ARG A 73 -1.18 -3.97 -3.54
N ILE A 74 0.11 -3.68 -3.38
CA ILE A 74 1.18 -4.68 -3.44
C ILE A 74 1.74 -4.84 -2.04
N GLN A 75 1.56 -6.02 -1.47
CA GLN A 75 2.06 -6.40 -0.14
C GLN A 75 2.78 -7.74 -0.28
N ALA A 76 4.05 -7.81 0.12
CA ALA A 76 4.74 -9.10 0.15
C ALA A 76 4.14 -9.99 1.25
N ASN A 77 3.72 -11.20 0.87
CA ASN A 77 3.21 -12.20 1.79
C ASN A 77 4.31 -13.24 2.03
N GLY A 78 4.80 -13.35 3.26
CA GLY A 78 5.99 -14.16 3.59
C GLY A 78 5.79 -15.69 3.53
N THR A 79 4.57 -16.17 3.29
CA THR A 79 4.21 -17.60 3.40
C THR A 79 4.88 -18.50 2.35
N SER A 80 5.28 -17.95 1.20
CA SER A 80 5.88 -18.73 0.09
C SER A 80 7.40 -18.61 -0.01
N LEU A 81 8.02 -17.71 0.76
CA LEU A 81 9.36 -17.18 0.45
C LEU A 81 10.47 -17.63 1.42
N GLY A 82 10.15 -18.60 2.27
CA GLY A 82 11.04 -19.03 3.34
C GLY A 82 11.03 -18.02 4.50
N ARG A 83 11.27 -18.51 5.72
CA ARG A 83 11.38 -17.64 6.90
C ARG A 83 12.54 -16.68 6.71
N CYS A 84 12.23 -15.40 6.49
CA CYS A 84 13.21 -14.36 6.67
C CYS A 84 13.61 -14.33 8.15
N GLY A 85 14.92 -14.22 8.40
CA GLY A 85 15.45 -14.16 9.75
C GLY A 85 14.90 -12.96 10.54
N PRO A 86 14.98 -12.98 11.87
CA PRO A 86 14.72 -11.76 12.64
C PRO A 86 15.63 -10.62 12.13
N ASN A 87 15.11 -9.40 12.08
CA ASN A 87 15.84 -8.16 11.76
C ASN A 87 16.20 -7.91 10.27
N VAL A 88 15.61 -8.63 9.32
CA VAL A 88 15.77 -8.36 7.87
C VAL A 88 15.40 -6.92 7.49
N ASP A 89 14.47 -6.30 8.21
CA ASP A 89 14.06 -4.90 8.07
C ASP A 89 15.11 -3.88 8.54
N THR A 90 16.10 -4.32 9.32
CA THR A 90 17.10 -3.46 9.95
C THR A 90 18.54 -3.78 9.54
N ASP A 91 18.75 -4.80 8.72
CA ASP A 91 20.08 -5.17 8.22
C ASP A 91 20.33 -4.52 6.83
N PRO A 92 21.20 -3.50 6.74
CA PRO A 92 21.54 -2.87 5.47
C PRO A 92 22.61 -3.64 4.69
N SER A 93 23.01 -4.85 5.12
CA SER A 93 24.06 -5.63 4.46
C SER A 93 23.74 -5.85 2.97
N PRO A 94 24.74 -5.75 2.06
CA PRO A 94 24.51 -5.97 0.63
C PRO A 94 23.89 -7.34 0.32
N SER A 95 24.22 -8.37 1.11
CA SER A 95 23.62 -9.70 1.01
C SER A 95 22.14 -9.70 1.36
N ASN A 96 21.73 -9.00 2.43
CA ASN A 96 20.33 -8.89 2.81
C ASN A 96 19.53 -8.09 1.77
N VAL A 97 20.09 -6.98 1.28
CA VAL A 97 19.47 -6.18 0.21
C VAL A 97 19.28 -7.02 -1.06
N LYS A 98 20.29 -7.79 -1.47
CA LYS A 98 20.18 -8.69 -2.64
C LYS A 98 19.10 -9.75 -2.44
N MET A 99 19.01 -10.32 -1.25
CA MET A 99 17.95 -11.27 -0.89
C MET A 99 16.57 -10.61 -0.97
N LEU A 100 16.40 -9.40 -0.43
CA LEU A 100 15.16 -8.62 -0.48
C LEU A 100 14.73 -8.26 -1.90
N ILE A 101 15.69 -7.96 -2.79
CA ILE A 101 15.42 -7.73 -4.22
C ILE A 101 14.89 -9.01 -4.87
N ALA A 102 15.54 -10.15 -4.65
CA ALA A 102 15.07 -11.43 -5.18
C ALA A 102 13.67 -11.80 -4.65
N ILE A 103 13.41 -11.48 -3.38
CA ILE A 103 12.09 -11.61 -2.76
C ILE A 103 11.04 -10.76 -3.48
N ALA A 104 11.37 -9.50 -3.79
CA ALA A 104 10.48 -8.61 -4.52
C ALA A 104 10.23 -9.11 -5.97
N GLU A 105 11.26 -9.64 -6.64
CA GLU A 105 11.12 -10.22 -7.98
C GLU A 105 10.19 -11.44 -7.99
N GLU A 106 10.30 -12.33 -7.01
CA GLU A 106 9.39 -13.46 -6.87
C GLU A 106 7.97 -13.01 -6.51
N MET A 107 7.83 -12.00 -5.64
CA MET A 107 6.53 -11.39 -5.32
C MET A 107 5.83 -10.85 -6.58
N LEU A 108 6.55 -10.27 -7.53
CA LEU A 108 5.97 -9.77 -8.78
C LEU A 108 5.28 -10.88 -9.60
N LYS A 109 5.77 -12.12 -9.51
CA LYS A 109 5.22 -13.29 -10.22
C LYS A 109 3.97 -13.87 -9.54
N GLN A 110 3.73 -13.53 -8.28
CA GLN A 110 2.60 -14.04 -7.52
C GLN A 110 1.29 -13.37 -7.94
N LYS A 111 0.19 -14.11 -7.79
CA LYS A 111 -1.17 -13.55 -7.93
C LYS A 111 -1.37 -12.43 -6.90
N ASN A 112 -1.93 -11.33 -7.35
CA ASN A 112 -2.23 -10.20 -6.48
C ASN A 112 -3.30 -10.60 -5.45
N VAL A 113 -3.21 -10.03 -4.24
CA VAL A 113 -4.20 -10.23 -3.18
C VAL A 113 -4.98 -8.94 -3.05
N GLU A 114 -6.30 -9.03 -3.19
CA GLU A 114 -7.19 -7.88 -3.11
C GLU A 114 -8.15 -8.03 -1.93
N SER A 115 -8.35 -6.96 -1.19
CA SER A 115 -9.37 -6.88 -0.15
C SER A 115 -10.75 -6.63 -0.76
N VAL A 116 -11.74 -7.40 -0.30
CA VAL A 116 -13.13 -7.33 -0.79
C VAL A 116 -14.07 -7.01 0.36
N LEU A 117 -15.00 -6.08 0.11
CA LEU A 117 -16.05 -5.68 1.06
C LEU A 117 -16.84 -6.93 1.51
N PHE A 118 -16.85 -7.18 2.82
CA PHE A 118 -17.45 -8.36 3.46
C PHE A 118 -16.96 -9.74 2.98
N GLY A 119 -15.91 -9.78 2.14
CA GLY A 119 -15.38 -11.00 1.54
C GLY A 119 -13.96 -11.36 1.96
N GLY A 120 -13.33 -10.56 2.81
CA GLY A 120 -11.93 -10.72 3.22
C GLY A 120 -10.96 -10.52 2.04
N LYS A 121 -9.77 -11.13 2.15
CA LYS A 121 -8.74 -11.11 1.11
C LYS A 121 -8.97 -12.21 0.08
N ARG A 122 -8.95 -11.86 -1.21
CA ARG A 122 -9.10 -12.80 -2.34
C ARG A 122 -7.89 -12.72 -3.26
N LEU A 123 -7.50 -13.86 -3.84
CA LEU A 123 -6.51 -13.88 -4.92
C LEU A 123 -7.17 -13.37 -6.21
N ALA A 124 -6.53 -12.42 -6.86
CA ALA A 124 -6.87 -11.96 -8.19
C ALA A 124 -6.44 -13.00 -9.25
N ASP A 125 -7.00 -12.86 -10.45
CA ASP A 125 -6.58 -13.68 -11.59
C ASP A 125 -5.22 -13.24 -12.15
N GLN A 126 -4.90 -11.95 -11.99
CA GLN A 126 -3.67 -11.33 -12.44
C GLN A 126 -2.56 -11.38 -11.38
N THR A 127 -1.33 -11.44 -11.86
CA THR A 127 -0.11 -11.28 -11.07
C THR A 127 0.11 -9.83 -10.63
N ASN A 128 0.95 -9.65 -9.61
CA ASN A 128 1.40 -8.33 -9.18
C ASN A 128 2.08 -7.55 -10.32
N PHE A 129 2.86 -8.22 -11.16
CA PHE A 129 3.48 -7.64 -12.34
C PHE A 129 2.43 -7.12 -13.34
N GLU A 130 1.45 -7.95 -13.72
CA GLU A 130 0.41 -7.57 -14.67
C GLU A 130 -0.44 -6.39 -14.16
N LYS A 131 -0.73 -6.36 -12.84
CA LYS A 131 -1.41 -5.23 -12.21
C LYS A 131 -0.61 -3.94 -12.30
N LEU A 132 0.69 -4.00 -12.03
CA LEU A 132 1.58 -2.84 -12.12
C LEU A 132 1.76 -2.36 -13.56
N ASP A 133 1.83 -3.27 -14.52
CA ASP A 133 1.90 -2.93 -15.94
C ASP A 133 0.63 -2.21 -16.41
N GLY A 134 -0.55 -2.75 -16.07
CA GLY A 134 -1.83 -2.08 -16.33
C GLY A 134 -1.93 -0.71 -15.64
N PHE A 135 -1.44 -0.59 -14.41
CA PHE A 135 -1.37 0.68 -13.69
C PHE A 135 -0.46 1.70 -14.39
N ALA A 136 0.71 1.27 -14.86
CA ALA A 136 1.65 2.10 -15.61
C ALA A 136 1.03 2.60 -16.92
N ALA A 137 0.28 1.76 -17.64
CA ALA A 137 -0.44 2.17 -18.83
C ALA A 137 -1.46 3.30 -18.54
N GLN A 138 -2.22 3.21 -17.44
CA GLN A 138 -3.14 4.28 -17.02
C GLN A 138 -2.41 5.57 -16.68
N LEU A 139 -1.26 5.49 -16.00
CA LEU A 139 -0.43 6.67 -15.71
C LEU A 139 0.06 7.36 -16.99
N VAL A 140 0.53 6.59 -17.98
CA VAL A 140 0.98 7.14 -19.26
C VAL A 140 -0.17 7.82 -20.00
N LEU A 141 -1.34 7.18 -20.07
CA LEU A 141 -2.53 7.77 -20.69
C LEU A 141 -2.96 9.06 -20.00
N GLU A 142 -2.95 9.09 -18.67
CA GLU A 142 -3.29 10.30 -17.91
C GLU A 142 -2.25 11.41 -18.11
N HIS A 143 -0.96 11.08 -18.16
CA HIS A 143 0.09 12.05 -18.47
C HIS A 143 -0.11 12.67 -19.87
N GLN A 144 -0.39 11.85 -20.88
CA GLN A 144 -0.67 12.32 -22.24
C GLN A 144 -1.90 13.24 -22.29
N ARG A 145 -2.99 12.88 -21.57
CA ARG A 145 -4.18 13.73 -21.47
C ARG A 145 -3.89 15.08 -20.84
N ARG A 146 -3.01 15.13 -19.84
CA ARG A 146 -2.59 16.39 -19.19
C ARG A 146 -1.77 17.26 -20.12
N SER A 147 -0.92 16.68 -20.96
CA SER A 147 -0.16 17.43 -21.97
C SER A 147 -1.03 18.16 -22.99
N CYS A 148 -2.28 17.70 -23.19
CA CYS A 148 -3.26 18.33 -24.08
C CYS A 148 -4.33 19.16 -23.33
N ARG A 149 -4.31 19.21 -22.00
CA ARG A 149 -5.32 19.93 -21.20
C ARG A 149 -4.89 21.37 -20.97
N ILE A 150 -5.83 22.29 -21.23
CA ILE A 150 -5.67 23.73 -20.95
C ILE A 150 -5.96 24.05 -19.47
N ALA A 151 -6.75 23.19 -18.79
CA ALA A 151 -7.17 23.41 -17.40
C ALA A 151 -6.24 22.74 -16.37
N PRO A 152 -5.98 23.38 -15.22
CA PRO A 152 -5.10 22.83 -14.18
C PRO A 152 -5.73 21.63 -13.47
N THR A 153 -4.94 20.58 -13.25
CA THR A 153 -5.41 19.34 -12.58
C THR A 153 -5.72 19.56 -11.09
N VAL A 154 -4.99 20.47 -10.45
CA VAL A 154 -5.13 20.81 -9.03
C VAL A 154 -5.36 22.31 -8.93
N ALA A 155 -6.40 22.70 -8.20
CA ALA A 155 -6.61 24.09 -7.83
C ALA A 155 -6.10 24.32 -6.41
N PHE A 156 -5.16 25.25 -6.27
CA PHE A 156 -4.76 25.73 -4.95
C PHE A 156 -5.88 26.60 -4.38
N LYS A 157 -6.28 26.32 -3.14
CA LYS A 157 -7.27 27.11 -2.44
C LYS A 157 -6.63 28.46 -2.12
N GLN A 158 -7.11 29.54 -2.74
CA GLN A 158 -6.67 30.87 -2.36
C GLN A 158 -7.16 31.17 -0.94
N PRO A 159 -6.30 31.71 -0.04
CA PRO A 159 -6.76 32.16 1.25
C PRO A 159 -7.77 33.28 1.06
N ASN A 160 -8.95 33.15 1.69
CA ASN A 160 -9.95 34.21 1.70
C ASN A 160 -9.35 35.43 2.40
N ASN A 161 -8.88 36.43 1.63
CA ASN A 161 -8.56 37.73 2.20
C ASN A 161 -9.88 38.36 2.64
N PRO A 162 -10.09 38.64 3.93
CA PRO A 162 -11.26 39.39 4.36
C PRO A 162 -11.22 40.74 3.65
N LYS A 163 -12.32 41.09 2.96
CA LYS A 163 -12.48 42.41 2.34
C LYS A 163 -12.31 43.48 3.43
N PRO A 164 -11.58 44.58 3.18
CA PRO A 164 -11.55 45.68 4.13
C PRO A 164 -12.96 46.21 4.29
N THR A 165 -13.52 46.10 5.49
CA THR A 165 -14.71 46.84 5.90
C THR A 165 -14.35 48.32 6.00
N THR A 166 -14.92 49.14 5.13
CA THR A 166 -15.08 50.59 5.29
C THR A 166 -16.55 50.91 5.10
N PRO A 167 -17.11 51.96 5.73
CA PRO A 167 -16.47 53.21 6.15
C PRO A 167 -16.33 53.42 7.67
#